data_AF-A0A7S3C1M7-F1
#
_entry.id   AF-A0A7S3C1M7-F1
#
_cell.length_a   1.000
_cell.length_b   1.000
_cell.length_c   1.000
_cell.angle_alpha   90.00
_cell.angle_beta   90.00
_cell.angle_gamma   90.00
#
_symmetry.space_group_name_H-M   'P 1'
#
loop_
_entity.id
_entity.type
_entity.pdbx_description
1 polymer ?
#
loop_
_entity_poly.entity_id
_entity_poly.type
_entity_poly.pdbx_seq_one_letter_code
_entity_poly.pdbx_strand_id
1 'polypeptide(L)'
;MDSDLNNIEVLSVLSVPVEVETDSEAPLRGPVEEDTESPPVSPSSRPAAPPKPSVPTYVMLPLDTVTLAGKLNHKRALTAGLRALRSVGVTGVMVDVWWGIVERETPGVYDWSAYLELAELVASFGLKLQCVMSFHACGGNVGDCCLVSLPLWVLEVASANPDMLFTDRAGARNCEYLSFAVDELPVLGGRTPIQVYRDFMDSFVEYFGSHLGEDGIINEVSVGMGPAGELRYPAYPQGDARWKFPGIGEFQCYDKSMLSTLEACAEHVGVPEWGTGGPHDAGSYNDWPHDTGFFHPDWGSYRADYGNFFLSWYSGMMVAHGERVAHSANSAFEGLSVKLSAKLPGIHWWHDTTSRAAELTAGYYNSEGHSGYEPVMRMLARNGLSVKFTCVEMRDGEQPEAARCSPERLLEQVFKDAERLGVEVSGENALPRFDSTAHERMLHNAYRGPNMSSLTFLRMGECLFKPDNWMRFVHFTRALSVGPA
;
A
#
# COMPACT_ATOMS: atom_id res chain seq x y z
N MET A 1 -30.26 -11.24 14.88
CA MET A 1 -30.94 -10.98 13.60
C MET A 1 -30.37 -9.67 13.12
N ASP A 2 -29.23 -9.75 12.44
CA ASP A 2 -28.58 -8.71 11.60
C ASP A 2 -27.18 -9.25 11.21
N SER A 3 -27.13 -10.50 10.73
CA SER A 3 -25.94 -11.12 10.12
C SER A 3 -26.05 -11.21 8.59
N ASP A 4 -27.22 -10.86 8.03
CA ASP A 4 -27.52 -11.08 6.62
C ASP A 4 -27.05 -9.93 5.72
N LEU A 5 -26.77 -8.75 6.27
CA LEU A 5 -26.27 -7.60 5.50
C LEU A 5 -24.80 -7.77 5.08
N ASN A 6 -23.95 -8.34 5.94
CA ASN A 6 -22.51 -8.54 5.66
C ASN A 6 -22.28 -9.57 4.53
N ASN A 7 -23.19 -10.54 4.37
CA ASN A 7 -23.10 -11.50 3.29
C ASN A 7 -23.41 -10.85 1.94
N ILE A 8 -24.32 -9.87 1.87
CA ILE A 8 -24.78 -9.32 0.59
C ILE A 8 -23.66 -8.55 -0.15
N GLU A 9 -22.79 -7.82 0.56
CA GLU A 9 -21.69 -7.09 -0.09
C GLU A 9 -20.55 -8.00 -0.56
N VAL A 10 -20.13 -8.99 0.24
CA VAL A 10 -19.10 -9.98 -0.18
C VAL A 10 -19.61 -10.80 -1.37
N LEU A 11 -20.89 -11.17 -1.37
CA LEU A 11 -21.52 -11.90 -2.47
C LEU A 11 -21.68 -11.05 -3.73
N SER A 12 -21.84 -9.73 -3.61
CA SER A 12 -21.90 -8.81 -4.75
C SER A 12 -20.56 -8.71 -5.51
N VAL A 13 -19.43 -8.84 -4.79
CA VAL A 13 -18.07 -8.84 -5.39
C VAL A 13 -17.81 -10.12 -6.19
N LEU A 14 -18.39 -11.25 -5.77
CA LEU A 14 -18.26 -12.55 -6.45
C LEU A 14 -19.13 -12.69 -7.71
N SER A 15 -19.99 -11.71 -8.00
CA SER A 15 -21.02 -11.80 -9.06
C SER A 15 -20.59 -11.25 -10.43
N VAL A 16 -19.31 -10.91 -10.65
CA VAL A 16 -18.84 -10.38 -11.95
C VAL A 16 -18.40 -11.54 -12.86
N PRO A 17 -19.08 -11.82 -13.98
CA PRO A 17 -18.62 -12.83 -14.93
C PRO A 17 -17.35 -12.33 -15.64
N VAL A 18 -16.34 -13.18 -15.72
CA VAL A 18 -15.18 -12.99 -16.60
C VAL A 18 -15.62 -13.36 -18.02
N GLU A 19 -15.88 -12.36 -18.88
CA GLU A 19 -16.07 -12.61 -20.31
C GLU A 19 -14.71 -12.96 -20.94
N VAL A 20 -14.62 -14.18 -21.48
CA VAL A 20 -13.49 -14.64 -22.28
C VAL A 20 -13.78 -14.24 -23.73
N GLU A 21 -13.13 -13.18 -24.23
CA GLU A 21 -13.15 -12.84 -25.65
C GLU A 21 -12.29 -13.86 -26.43
N THR A 22 -12.93 -14.61 -27.32
CA THR A 22 -12.27 -15.49 -28.29
C THR A 22 -11.94 -14.71 -29.56
N ASP A 23 -10.65 -14.70 -29.92
CA ASP A 23 -10.12 -14.14 -31.17
C ASP A 23 -10.81 -14.71 -32.42
N SER A 24 -11.23 -13.83 -33.34
CA SER A 24 -11.64 -14.21 -34.70
C SER A 24 -11.02 -13.31 -35.76
N GLU A 25 -10.14 -13.94 -36.54
CA GLU A 25 -9.78 -13.77 -37.97
C GLU A 25 -9.78 -12.37 -38.62
N ALA A 26 -8.60 -11.98 -39.09
CA ALA A 26 -8.37 -10.87 -40.03
C ALA A 26 -8.48 -11.33 -41.51
N PRO A 27 -9.03 -10.52 -42.44
CA PRO A 27 -8.93 -10.79 -43.87
C PRO A 27 -7.86 -9.94 -44.59
N LEU A 28 -7.08 -10.70 -45.37
CA LEU A 28 -6.23 -10.48 -46.54
C LEU A 28 -6.19 -9.12 -47.29
N ARG A 29 -4.92 -8.73 -47.54
CA ARG A 29 -4.28 -7.98 -48.65
C ARG A 29 -5.13 -7.40 -49.81
N GLY A 30 -4.92 -6.10 -50.06
CA GLY A 30 -5.13 -5.40 -51.34
C GLY A 30 -3.79 -4.91 -51.96
N PRO A 31 -3.78 -4.47 -53.25
CA PRO A 31 -2.62 -4.55 -54.14
C PRO A 31 -1.61 -3.41 -54.00
N VAL A 32 -0.41 -3.69 -54.52
CA VAL A 32 0.79 -2.86 -54.60
C VAL A 32 0.62 -1.82 -55.72
N GLU A 33 0.87 -0.54 -55.42
CA GLU A 33 1.07 0.52 -56.42
C GLU A 33 2.44 1.20 -56.23
N GLU A 34 2.98 1.62 -57.38
CA GLU A 34 4.38 1.90 -57.69
C GLU A 34 4.96 3.19 -57.08
N ASP A 35 6.28 3.14 -56.84
CA ASP A 35 7.13 4.23 -56.41
C ASP A 35 7.21 5.38 -57.43
N THR A 36 6.88 6.59 -57.00
CA THR A 36 7.33 7.83 -57.65
C THR A 36 8.10 8.69 -56.66
N GLU A 37 9.41 8.84 -56.90
CA GLU A 37 10.34 9.67 -56.13
C GLU A 37 9.89 11.15 -56.08
N SER A 38 9.90 11.73 -54.87
CA SER A 38 9.81 13.17 -54.64
C SER A 38 11.09 13.68 -53.95
N PRO A 39 11.54 14.92 -54.27
CA PRO A 39 12.88 15.40 -53.91
C PRO A 39 13.03 15.75 -52.42
N PRO A 40 14.27 15.80 -51.88
CA PRO A 40 14.53 15.82 -50.45
C PRO A 40 14.14 17.15 -49.80
N VAL A 41 13.25 17.08 -48.81
CA VAL A 41 12.92 18.19 -47.90
C VAL A 41 14.01 18.27 -46.82
N SER A 42 14.63 19.44 -46.69
CA SER A 42 15.59 19.80 -45.64
C SER A 42 15.06 19.48 -44.23
N PRO A 43 15.92 19.11 -43.25
CA PRO A 43 15.47 18.71 -41.93
C PRO A 43 14.89 19.92 -41.18
N SER A 44 13.56 20.03 -41.19
CA SER A 44 12.86 20.89 -40.23
C SER A 44 13.09 20.30 -38.86
N SER A 45 13.66 21.10 -37.95
CA SER A 45 13.75 20.81 -36.53
C SER A 45 12.41 20.25 -36.03
N ARG A 46 12.39 18.98 -35.62
CA ARG A 46 11.28 18.45 -34.83
C ARG A 46 11.09 19.40 -33.63
N PRO A 47 9.88 19.90 -33.34
CA PRO A 47 9.67 20.61 -32.10
C PRO A 47 10.11 19.69 -30.95
N ALA A 48 10.95 20.22 -30.07
CA ALA A 48 11.35 19.50 -28.87
C ALA A 48 10.09 19.00 -28.15
N ALA A 49 10.10 17.74 -27.71
CA ALA A 49 9.04 17.23 -26.86
C ALA A 49 8.84 18.22 -25.70
N PRO A 50 7.59 18.53 -25.30
CA PRO A 50 7.35 19.43 -24.17
C PRO A 50 8.15 18.92 -22.97
N PRO A 51 8.79 19.81 -22.19
CA PRO A 51 9.56 19.40 -21.02
C PRO A 51 8.66 18.56 -20.13
N LYS A 52 9.14 17.38 -19.73
CA LYS A 52 8.38 16.52 -18.81
C LYS A 52 8.12 17.30 -17.52
N PRO A 53 6.90 17.24 -16.95
CA PRO A 53 6.57 17.98 -15.75
C PRO A 53 7.49 17.58 -14.60
N SER A 54 7.84 18.53 -13.74
CA SER A 54 8.59 18.26 -12.50
C SER A 54 7.84 17.25 -11.64
N VAL A 55 8.54 16.30 -11.02
CA VAL A 55 7.96 15.33 -10.09
C VAL A 55 8.24 15.82 -8.65
N PRO A 56 7.21 16.23 -7.89
CA PRO A 56 7.35 16.63 -6.50
C PRO A 56 8.08 15.58 -5.66
N THR A 57 9.07 16.02 -4.89
CA THR A 57 9.85 15.14 -4.02
C THR A 57 9.48 15.40 -2.56
N TYR A 58 9.07 14.35 -1.85
CA TYR A 58 8.85 14.36 -0.42
C TYR A 58 9.91 13.53 0.27
N VAL A 59 10.16 13.79 1.56
CA VAL A 59 11.03 12.95 2.38
C VAL A 59 10.28 12.52 3.63
N MET A 60 10.26 11.22 3.89
CA MET A 60 9.62 10.66 5.07
C MET A 60 10.43 11.05 6.32
N LEU A 61 9.77 11.60 7.35
CA LEU A 61 10.40 11.97 8.63
C LEU A 61 10.76 10.71 9.44
N PRO A 62 11.66 10.75 10.45
CA PRO A 62 11.93 9.61 11.33
C PRO A 62 10.67 8.99 11.95
N LEU A 63 10.62 7.67 12.13
CA LEU A 63 9.47 6.97 12.71
C LEU A 63 9.13 7.47 14.13
N ASP A 64 10.15 7.89 14.88
CA ASP A 64 10.08 8.39 16.25
C ASP A 64 9.95 9.92 16.33
N THR A 65 9.51 10.59 15.24
CA THR A 65 9.33 12.05 15.19
C THR A 65 8.45 12.55 16.34
N VAL A 66 7.40 11.79 16.69
CA VAL A 66 6.62 12.01 17.91
C VAL A 66 6.89 10.87 18.87
N THR A 67 7.29 11.21 20.09
CA THR A 67 7.53 10.23 21.16
C THR A 67 6.22 9.61 21.63
N LEU A 68 6.31 8.42 22.25
CA LEU A 68 5.16 7.75 22.88
C LEU A 68 4.39 8.64 23.87
N ALA A 69 5.06 9.62 24.49
CA ALA A 69 4.44 10.57 25.42
C ALA A 69 3.75 11.76 24.74
N GLY A 70 3.54 11.73 23.42
CA GLY A 70 2.88 12.83 22.70
C GLY A 70 3.71 14.11 22.70
N LYS A 71 5.03 13.99 22.45
CA LYS A 71 5.97 15.13 22.36
C LYS A 71 6.85 15.02 21.13
N LEU A 72 7.11 16.17 20.50
CA LEU A 72 8.00 16.25 19.35
C LEU A 72 9.44 15.88 19.74
N ASN A 73 9.96 14.82 19.12
CA ASN A 73 11.30 14.31 19.40
C ASN A 73 12.38 15.09 18.65
N HIS A 74 13.59 15.12 19.19
CA HIS A 74 14.79 15.66 18.54
C HIS A 74 14.62 17.01 17.80
N LYS A 75 13.80 17.93 18.33
CA LYS A 75 13.36 19.17 17.65
C LYS A 75 14.49 19.96 16.97
N ARG A 76 15.68 20.06 17.59
CA ARG A 76 16.84 20.74 16.98
C ARG A 76 17.35 20.04 15.72
N ALA A 77 17.49 18.72 15.74
CA ALA A 77 17.94 17.94 14.60
C ALA A 77 16.89 17.95 13.49
N LEU A 78 15.60 17.80 13.85
CA LEU A 78 14.47 17.94 12.94
C LEU A 78 14.48 19.30 12.23
N THR A 79 14.64 20.39 12.99
CA THR A 79 14.73 21.76 12.45
C THR A 79 15.90 21.91 11.46
N ALA A 80 17.07 21.34 11.77
CA ALA A 80 18.23 21.37 10.88
C ALA A 80 17.98 20.55 9.60
N GLY A 81 17.38 19.36 9.73
CA GLY A 81 17.00 18.50 8.61
C GLY A 81 16.01 19.17 7.67
N LEU A 82 14.91 19.74 8.20
CA LEU A 82 13.91 20.46 7.41
C LEU A 82 14.53 21.64 6.62
N ARG A 83 15.43 22.41 7.26
CA ARG A 83 16.17 23.49 6.59
C ARG A 83 17.02 22.96 5.45
N ALA A 84 17.73 21.86 5.66
CA ALA A 84 18.59 21.24 4.64
C ALA A 84 17.75 20.74 3.45
N LEU A 85 16.65 20.02 3.72
CA LEU A 85 15.72 19.53 2.69
C LEU A 85 15.14 20.69 1.85
N ARG A 86 14.67 21.76 2.52
CA ARG A 86 14.18 22.96 1.82
C ARG A 86 15.25 23.58 0.91
N SER A 87 16.50 23.62 1.35
CA SER A 87 17.60 24.24 0.59
C SER A 87 17.93 23.53 -0.74
N VAL A 88 17.51 22.27 -0.90
CA VAL A 88 17.77 21.46 -2.11
C VAL A 88 16.54 21.24 -2.98
N GLY A 89 15.43 21.91 -2.66
CA GLY A 89 14.22 21.91 -3.49
C GLY A 89 13.22 20.80 -3.17
N VAL A 90 13.35 20.13 -2.03
CA VAL A 90 12.31 19.18 -1.56
C VAL A 90 10.98 19.92 -1.40
N THR A 91 9.91 19.31 -1.92
CA THR A 91 8.55 19.87 -1.91
C THR A 91 7.94 19.83 -0.51
N GLY A 92 8.13 18.72 0.20
CA GLY A 92 7.53 18.52 1.50
C GLY A 92 8.09 17.32 2.24
N VAL A 93 7.45 16.98 3.35
CA VAL A 93 7.78 15.82 4.15
C VAL A 93 6.55 14.97 4.41
N MET A 94 6.75 13.70 4.75
CA MET A 94 5.68 12.77 5.10
C MET A 94 5.86 12.28 6.54
N VAL A 95 4.78 12.17 7.29
CA VAL A 95 4.80 11.73 8.70
C VAL A 95 3.69 10.73 9.00
N ASP A 96 4.05 9.72 9.79
CA ASP A 96 3.11 8.80 10.41
C ASP A 96 2.37 9.48 11.57
N VAL A 97 1.04 9.57 11.47
CA VAL A 97 0.15 10.06 12.52
C VAL A 97 -0.39 8.85 13.28
N TRP A 98 0.34 8.47 14.34
CA TRP A 98 0.14 7.20 15.04
C TRP A 98 -1.12 7.20 15.89
N TRP A 99 -2.05 6.30 15.56
CA TRP A 99 -3.28 6.11 16.34
C TRP A 99 -2.99 5.82 17.83
N GLY A 100 -2.03 4.92 18.10
CA GLY A 100 -1.63 4.58 19.47
C GLY A 100 -0.90 5.66 20.25
N ILE A 101 -0.53 6.78 19.63
CA ILE A 101 -0.01 7.97 20.33
C ILE A 101 -1.14 8.97 20.58
N VAL A 102 -1.95 9.25 19.56
CA VAL A 102 -2.96 10.31 19.61
C VAL A 102 -4.16 9.91 20.48
N GLU A 103 -4.70 8.70 20.32
CA GLU A 103 -5.86 8.20 21.10
C GLU A 103 -5.43 7.15 22.14
N ARG A 104 -4.26 7.37 22.75
CA ARG A 104 -3.47 6.33 23.46
C ARG A 104 -4.24 5.57 24.55
N GLU A 105 -4.86 6.28 25.47
CA GLU A 105 -5.35 5.68 26.73
C GLU A 105 -6.87 5.53 26.79
N THR A 106 -7.62 6.46 26.22
CA THR A 106 -9.08 6.51 26.37
C THR A 106 -9.76 6.68 25.01
N PRO A 107 -10.79 5.87 24.70
CA PRO A 107 -11.65 6.05 23.54
C PRO A 107 -12.14 7.50 23.39
N GLY A 108 -11.95 8.11 22.23
CA GLY A 108 -12.45 9.46 21.90
C GLY A 108 -11.67 10.61 22.55
N VAL A 109 -10.53 10.35 23.20
CA VAL A 109 -9.68 11.39 23.79
C VAL A 109 -8.40 11.50 22.96
N TYR A 110 -8.35 12.51 22.11
CA TYR A 110 -7.28 12.74 21.15
C TYR A 110 -6.30 13.83 21.62
N ASP A 111 -5.00 13.54 21.67
CA ASP A 111 -3.94 14.54 21.87
C ASP A 111 -3.17 14.80 20.55
N TRP A 112 -3.53 15.89 19.89
CA TRP A 112 -2.93 16.35 18.63
C TRP A 112 -1.74 17.30 18.83
N SER A 113 -1.38 17.64 20.08
CA SER A 113 -0.49 18.76 20.38
C SER A 113 0.88 18.67 19.70
N ALA A 114 1.53 17.52 19.74
CA ALA A 114 2.84 17.32 19.10
C ALA A 114 2.78 17.34 17.57
N TYR A 115 1.70 16.85 16.99
CA TYR A 115 1.50 16.87 15.53
C TYR A 115 1.17 18.26 15.01
N LEU A 116 0.46 19.09 15.79
CA LEU A 116 0.27 20.51 15.47
C LEU A 116 1.59 21.28 15.57
N GLU A 117 2.37 21.08 16.63
CA GLU A 117 3.70 21.68 16.75
C GLU A 117 4.61 21.30 15.57
N LEU A 118 4.52 20.04 15.10
CA LEU A 118 5.22 19.58 13.91
C LEU A 118 4.73 20.30 12.65
N ALA A 119 3.41 20.38 12.44
CA ALA A 119 2.80 21.04 11.29
C ALA A 119 3.24 22.51 11.19
N GLU A 120 3.20 23.25 12.31
CA GLU A 120 3.69 24.64 12.39
C GLU A 120 5.18 24.76 12.09
N LEU A 121 6.00 23.81 12.59
CA LEU A 121 7.43 23.78 12.30
C LEU A 121 7.71 23.54 10.81
N VAL A 122 7.02 22.58 10.19
CA VAL A 122 7.14 22.29 8.75
C VAL A 122 6.68 23.51 7.93
N ALA A 123 5.57 24.14 8.30
CA ALA A 123 5.07 25.37 7.67
C ALA A 123 6.10 26.50 7.72
N SER A 124 6.82 26.66 8.84
CA SER A 124 7.83 27.72 9.00
C SER A 124 9.01 27.61 8.00
N PHE A 125 9.20 26.43 7.39
CA PHE A 125 10.19 26.21 6.33
C PHE A 125 9.60 26.27 4.92
N GLY A 126 8.29 26.52 4.77
CA GLY A 126 7.60 26.55 3.47
C GLY A 126 7.58 25.18 2.78
N LEU A 127 7.54 24.11 3.57
CA LEU A 127 7.40 22.73 3.10
C LEU A 127 5.94 22.29 3.20
N LYS A 128 5.48 21.44 2.28
CA LYS A 128 4.20 20.74 2.40
C LYS A 128 4.33 19.53 3.35
N LEU A 129 3.21 19.03 3.83
CA LEU A 129 3.11 17.91 4.76
C LEU A 129 2.14 16.86 4.20
N GLN A 130 2.60 15.61 4.12
CA GLN A 130 1.74 14.46 3.88
C GLN A 130 1.56 13.72 5.20
N CYS A 131 0.32 13.46 5.60
CA CYS A 131 0.01 12.78 6.85
C CYS A 131 -0.49 11.36 6.56
N VAL A 132 0.03 10.37 7.26
CA VAL A 132 -0.51 9.00 7.23
C VAL A 132 -1.41 8.80 8.44
N MET A 133 -2.67 8.44 8.22
CA MET A 133 -3.55 7.97 9.29
C MET A 133 -3.12 6.55 9.68
N SER A 134 -2.17 6.45 10.59
CA SER A 134 -1.49 5.20 10.93
C SER A 134 -2.29 4.41 11.96
N PHE A 135 -3.34 3.75 11.50
CA PHE A 135 -4.20 2.83 12.28
C PHE A 135 -3.52 1.48 12.60
N HIS A 136 -2.19 1.42 12.55
CA HIS A 136 -1.39 0.23 12.70
C HIS A 136 -0.25 0.44 13.70
N ALA A 137 0.32 -0.65 14.20
CA ALA A 137 1.52 -0.62 15.03
C ALA A 137 2.81 -0.48 14.20
N CYS A 138 3.85 0.10 14.79
CA CYS A 138 5.22 0.18 14.29
C CYS A 138 6.16 -0.73 15.10
N GLY A 139 7.12 -1.35 14.43
CA GLY A 139 8.17 -2.18 15.05
C GLY A 139 8.26 -3.60 14.51
N GLY A 140 7.27 -4.02 13.71
CA GLY A 140 7.15 -5.38 13.18
C GLY A 140 7.70 -5.57 11.75
N ASN A 141 7.99 -4.48 11.04
CA ASN A 141 8.29 -4.51 9.61
C ASN A 141 9.77 -4.19 9.32
N VAL A 142 10.21 -4.48 8.09
CA VAL A 142 11.58 -4.20 7.63
C VAL A 142 11.89 -2.70 7.80
N GLY A 143 12.94 -2.40 8.58
CA GLY A 143 13.42 -1.03 8.73
C GLY A 143 12.78 -0.24 9.86
N ASP A 144 11.86 -0.84 10.63
CA ASP A 144 11.31 -0.19 11.82
C ASP A 144 12.39 -0.01 12.90
N CYS A 145 12.52 1.22 13.41
CA CYS A 145 13.50 1.59 14.45
C CYS A 145 12.85 2.06 15.76
N CYS A 146 11.52 2.10 15.82
CA CYS A 146 10.76 2.41 17.03
C CYS A 146 9.62 1.41 17.22
N LEU A 147 9.05 1.40 18.44
CA LEU A 147 7.92 0.55 18.81
C LEU A 147 6.75 1.46 19.18
N VAL A 148 5.72 1.48 18.33
CA VAL A 148 4.45 2.16 18.59
C VAL A 148 3.36 1.11 18.48
N SER A 149 2.59 0.87 19.53
CA SER A 149 1.51 -0.10 19.48
C SER A 149 0.21 0.53 18.95
N LEU A 150 -0.83 -0.28 18.74
CA LEU A 150 -2.20 0.22 18.77
C LEU A 150 -2.51 0.90 20.12
N PRO A 151 -3.58 1.69 20.25
CA PRO A 151 -3.96 2.28 21.54
C PRO A 151 -4.07 1.24 22.65
N LEU A 152 -3.72 1.63 23.87
CA LEU A 152 -3.69 0.70 25.00
C LEU A 152 -5.08 0.14 25.30
N TRP A 153 -6.12 0.96 25.21
CA TRP A 153 -7.50 0.51 25.38
C TRP A 153 -7.95 -0.50 24.32
N VAL A 154 -7.41 -0.42 23.09
CA VAL A 154 -7.67 -1.40 22.03
C VAL A 154 -6.98 -2.72 22.34
N LEU A 155 -5.73 -2.66 22.82
CA LEU A 155 -4.98 -3.86 23.23
C LEU A 155 -5.62 -4.57 24.41
N GLU A 156 -6.18 -3.83 25.38
CA GLU A 156 -6.95 -4.40 26.49
C GLU A 156 -8.19 -5.16 25.99
N VAL A 157 -8.92 -4.57 25.04
CA VAL A 157 -10.08 -5.22 24.41
C VAL A 157 -9.65 -6.45 23.60
N ALA A 158 -8.58 -6.36 22.81
CA ALA A 158 -8.05 -7.47 22.03
C ALA A 158 -7.51 -8.61 22.92
N SER A 159 -6.98 -8.28 24.11
CA SER A 159 -6.58 -9.29 25.10
C SER A 159 -7.78 -10.06 25.66
N ALA A 160 -8.95 -9.43 25.75
CA ALA A 160 -10.19 -10.08 26.18
C ALA A 160 -10.92 -10.78 25.02
N ASN A 161 -10.75 -10.30 23.79
CA ASN A 161 -11.33 -10.84 22.56
C ASN A 161 -10.27 -10.94 21.44
N PRO A 162 -9.44 -12.00 21.44
CA PRO A 162 -8.34 -12.14 20.49
C PRO A 162 -8.78 -12.37 19.05
N ASP A 163 -10.04 -12.73 18.80
CA ASP A 163 -10.60 -12.93 17.46
C ASP A 163 -10.84 -11.62 16.69
N MET A 164 -10.48 -10.47 17.29
CA MET A 164 -10.40 -9.19 16.60
C MET A 164 -9.11 -9.00 15.81
N LEU A 165 -8.13 -9.90 16.00
CA LEU A 165 -6.80 -9.81 15.41
C LEU A 165 -6.64 -10.85 14.31
N PHE A 166 -5.86 -10.50 13.28
CA PHE A 166 -5.45 -11.47 12.28
C PHE A 166 -4.75 -12.67 12.91
N THR A 167 -5.04 -13.84 12.37
CA THR A 167 -4.62 -15.11 12.97
C THR A 167 -4.14 -16.06 11.89
N ASP A 168 -2.96 -16.63 12.10
CA ASP A 168 -2.41 -17.66 11.24
C ASP A 168 -2.99 -19.05 11.55
N ARG A 169 -2.63 -20.05 10.74
CA ARG A 169 -3.15 -21.42 10.91
C ARG A 169 -2.76 -22.05 12.25
N ALA A 170 -1.62 -21.66 12.81
CA ALA A 170 -1.14 -22.13 14.11
C ALA A 170 -1.83 -21.44 15.29
N GLY A 171 -2.69 -20.44 15.03
CA GLY A 171 -3.44 -19.68 16.03
C GLY A 171 -2.68 -18.50 16.61
N ALA A 172 -1.52 -18.13 16.04
CA ALA A 172 -0.77 -16.97 16.50
C ALA A 172 -1.42 -15.68 15.99
N ARG A 173 -1.56 -14.71 16.92
CA ARG A 173 -2.29 -13.46 16.70
C ARG A 173 -1.32 -12.35 16.32
N ASN A 174 -1.67 -11.57 15.30
CA ASN A 174 -0.92 -10.38 14.92
C ASN A 174 -1.58 -9.13 15.52
N CYS A 175 -0.86 -8.40 16.38
CA CYS A 175 -1.36 -7.22 17.08
C CYS A 175 -1.05 -5.89 16.34
N GLU A 176 -0.65 -5.92 15.08
CA GLU A 176 -0.32 -4.71 14.31
C GLU A 176 -1.55 -4.00 13.77
N TYR A 177 -2.64 -4.73 13.50
CA TYR A 177 -3.87 -4.21 12.90
C TYR A 177 -5.07 -5.09 13.27
N LEU A 178 -6.29 -4.54 13.16
CA LEU A 178 -7.53 -5.28 13.42
C LEU A 178 -7.94 -6.11 12.20
N SER A 179 -8.49 -7.31 12.39
CA SER A 179 -8.92 -8.17 11.29
C SER A 179 -10.01 -7.52 10.43
N PHE A 180 -9.92 -7.68 9.11
CA PHE A 180 -10.91 -7.12 8.17
C PHE A 180 -12.34 -7.62 8.44
N ALA A 181 -12.50 -8.82 9.01
CA ALA A 181 -13.82 -9.36 9.33
C ALA A 181 -14.53 -8.65 10.48
N VAL A 182 -13.82 -7.83 11.27
CA VAL A 182 -14.45 -7.09 12.38
C VAL A 182 -14.78 -5.64 12.06
N ASP A 183 -14.52 -5.16 10.84
CA ASP A 183 -14.75 -3.77 10.39
C ASP A 183 -16.10 -3.18 10.81
N GLU A 184 -17.15 -4.00 10.73
CA GLU A 184 -18.54 -3.61 10.98
C GLU A 184 -19.12 -4.22 12.25
N LEU A 185 -18.30 -4.96 13.01
CA LEU A 185 -18.72 -5.55 14.28
C LEU A 185 -18.43 -4.56 15.42
N PRO A 186 -19.36 -4.36 16.38
CA PRO A 186 -19.20 -3.38 17.47
C PRO A 186 -18.26 -3.90 18.59
N VAL A 187 -17.05 -4.30 18.21
CA VAL A 187 -16.08 -4.99 19.08
C VAL A 187 -15.26 -4.04 19.95
N LEU A 188 -15.30 -2.73 19.70
CA LEU A 188 -14.52 -1.70 20.42
C LEU A 188 -15.42 -0.90 21.37
N GLY A 189 -15.97 -1.58 22.38
CA GLY A 189 -16.82 -0.94 23.40
C GLY A 189 -18.14 -0.42 22.84
N GLY A 190 -18.74 -1.14 21.87
CA GLY A 190 -19.97 -0.74 21.19
C GLY A 190 -19.76 0.01 19.88
N ARG A 191 -18.52 0.42 19.57
CA ARG A 191 -18.14 0.98 18.26
C ARG A 191 -17.52 -0.08 17.36
N THR A 192 -17.66 0.10 16.05
CA THR A 192 -16.95 -0.70 15.05
C THR A 192 -15.57 -0.09 14.74
N PRO A 193 -14.58 -0.87 14.27
CA PRO A 193 -13.31 -0.33 13.77
C PRO A 193 -13.49 0.80 12.75
N ILE A 194 -14.40 0.66 11.79
CA ILE A 194 -14.66 1.72 10.79
C ILE A 194 -15.16 3.01 11.44
N GLN A 195 -16.01 2.94 12.47
CA GLN A 195 -16.43 4.12 13.23
C GLN A 195 -15.26 4.74 14.00
N VAL A 196 -14.37 3.93 14.59
CA VAL A 196 -13.20 4.46 15.30
C VAL A 196 -12.23 5.15 14.35
N TYR A 197 -11.98 4.58 13.17
CA TYR A 197 -11.17 5.21 12.13
C TYR A 197 -11.82 6.51 11.66
N ARG A 198 -13.15 6.52 11.52
CA ARG A 198 -13.91 7.71 11.15
C ARG A 198 -13.76 8.83 12.19
N ASP A 199 -14.04 8.52 13.46
CA ASP A 199 -13.97 9.48 14.57
C ASP A 199 -12.56 10.10 14.67
N PHE A 200 -11.52 9.30 14.45
CA PHE A 200 -10.13 9.77 14.43
C PHE A 200 -9.87 10.76 13.28
N MET A 201 -10.34 10.46 12.07
CA MET A 201 -10.21 11.35 10.91
C MET A 201 -11.05 12.62 11.06
N ASP A 202 -12.26 12.53 11.60
CA ASP A 202 -13.10 13.70 11.91
C ASP A 202 -12.42 14.61 12.93
N SER A 203 -11.84 14.04 14.00
CA SER A 203 -11.08 14.81 14.99
C SER A 203 -9.82 15.45 14.39
N PHE A 204 -9.13 14.74 13.49
CA PHE A 204 -8.00 15.30 12.74
C PHE A 204 -8.44 16.48 11.88
N VAL A 205 -9.55 16.36 11.14
CA VAL A 205 -10.10 17.46 10.33
C VAL A 205 -10.48 18.65 11.18
N GLU A 206 -11.16 18.45 12.31
CA GLU A 206 -11.53 19.52 13.24
C GLU A 206 -10.29 20.27 13.75
N TYR A 207 -9.25 19.54 14.14
CA TYR A 207 -8.06 20.11 14.76
C TYR A 207 -7.10 20.75 13.75
N PHE A 208 -7.00 20.20 12.54
CA PHE A 208 -6.08 20.65 11.49
C PHE A 208 -6.76 21.44 10.37
N GLY A 209 -8.04 21.80 10.50
CA GLY A 209 -8.83 22.44 9.44
C GLY A 209 -8.15 23.63 8.76
N SER A 210 -7.44 24.49 9.52
CA SER A 210 -6.69 25.64 8.95
C SER A 210 -5.42 25.27 8.19
N HIS A 211 -4.95 24.03 8.32
CA HIS A 211 -3.76 23.48 7.66
C HIS A 211 -4.10 22.58 6.48
N LEU A 212 -5.37 22.21 6.30
CA LEU A 212 -5.88 21.36 5.23
C LEU A 212 -6.36 22.19 4.02
N GLY A 213 -6.44 21.54 2.86
CA GLY A 213 -6.95 22.14 1.63
C GLY A 213 -5.87 22.65 0.68
N GLU A 214 -6.29 23.31 -0.40
CA GLU A 214 -5.41 23.72 -1.52
C GLU A 214 -4.28 24.66 -1.06
N ASP A 215 -4.63 25.65 -0.23
CA ASP A 215 -3.67 26.59 0.37
C ASP A 215 -3.03 26.05 1.66
N GLY A 216 -3.56 24.95 2.20
CA GLY A 216 -3.07 24.29 3.40
C GLY A 216 -1.69 23.69 3.20
N ILE A 217 -0.93 23.53 4.29
CA ILE A 217 0.34 22.81 4.22
C ILE A 217 0.12 21.30 4.07
N ILE A 218 -0.99 20.77 4.58
CA ILE A 218 -1.38 19.37 4.47
C ILE A 218 -2.15 19.17 3.17
N ASN A 219 -1.47 18.62 2.17
CA ASN A 219 -2.02 18.45 0.82
C ASN A 219 -2.36 17.01 0.45
N GLU A 220 -1.89 16.04 1.22
CA GLU A 220 -2.21 14.62 1.05
C GLU A 220 -2.40 13.95 2.41
N VAL A 221 -3.45 13.13 2.51
CA VAL A 221 -3.69 12.22 3.62
C VAL A 221 -3.68 10.79 3.08
N SER A 222 -2.71 10.00 3.53
CA SER A 222 -2.64 8.58 3.24
C SER A 222 -3.39 7.80 4.31
N VAL A 223 -4.37 7.00 3.93
CA VAL A 223 -5.23 6.27 4.86
C VAL A 223 -4.66 4.87 5.07
N GLY A 224 -4.27 4.54 6.31
CA GLY A 224 -3.71 3.23 6.62
C GLY A 224 -4.79 2.13 6.62
N MET A 225 -4.62 1.11 5.77
CA MET A 225 -5.63 0.06 5.54
C MET A 225 -5.13 -1.34 5.95
N GLY A 226 -4.16 -1.41 6.87
CA GLY A 226 -3.55 -2.66 7.28
C GLY A 226 -2.19 -2.51 7.94
N PRO A 227 -1.45 -3.62 8.14
CA PRO A 227 -0.11 -3.62 8.71
C PRO A 227 0.84 -2.74 7.88
N ALA A 228 1.71 -1.98 8.54
CA ALA A 228 2.55 -0.93 7.94
C ALA A 228 1.77 0.16 7.15
N GLY A 229 0.45 0.27 7.37
CA GLY A 229 -0.44 1.17 6.63
C GLY A 229 -0.80 0.69 5.23
N GLU A 230 -0.34 -0.51 4.86
CA GLU A 230 -0.55 -1.10 3.54
C GLU A 230 -1.86 -1.88 3.50
N LEU A 231 -2.61 -1.78 2.39
CA LEU A 231 -3.77 -2.63 2.16
C LEU A 231 -3.31 -4.07 1.89
N ARG A 232 -3.15 -4.88 2.93
CA ARG A 232 -2.75 -6.29 2.84
C ARG A 232 -3.03 -7.05 4.13
N TYR A 233 -2.95 -8.37 4.07
CA TYR A 233 -2.82 -9.19 5.26
C TYR A 233 -1.38 -9.17 5.85
N PRO A 234 -1.20 -9.44 7.15
CA PRO A 234 0.13 -9.58 7.78
C PRO A 234 0.78 -10.94 7.47
N ALA A 235 0.92 -11.28 6.18
CA ALA A 235 1.35 -12.60 5.73
C ALA A 235 2.85 -12.90 5.90
N TYR A 236 3.67 -11.88 6.19
CA TYR A 236 5.12 -11.99 6.34
C TYR A 236 5.61 -11.23 7.61
N PRO A 237 5.18 -11.65 8.82
CA PRO A 237 5.56 -10.98 10.06
C PRO A 237 7.05 -11.20 10.36
N GLN A 238 7.88 -10.19 10.07
CA GLN A 238 9.32 -10.28 10.29
C GLN A 238 9.72 -9.96 11.73
N GLY A 239 8.95 -9.09 12.41
CA GLY A 239 9.28 -8.59 13.76
C GLY A 239 9.34 -9.64 14.86
N ASP A 240 8.62 -10.75 14.71
CA ASP A 240 8.64 -11.89 15.65
C ASP A 240 9.40 -13.10 15.09
N ALA A 241 10.13 -12.92 13.98
CA ALA A 241 10.97 -13.91 13.32
C ALA A 241 10.25 -15.16 12.78
N ARG A 242 8.90 -15.18 12.73
CA ARG A 242 8.14 -16.26 12.07
C ARG A 242 8.43 -16.35 10.58
N TRP A 243 8.62 -15.21 9.93
CA TRP A 243 8.93 -15.13 8.51
C TRP A 243 10.32 -14.56 8.24
N LYS A 244 10.97 -15.07 7.19
CA LYS A 244 12.22 -14.57 6.62
C LYS A 244 12.13 -14.54 5.11
N PHE A 245 12.63 -13.48 4.51
CA PHE A 245 12.75 -13.39 3.06
C PHE A 245 13.59 -14.54 2.48
N PRO A 246 13.15 -15.22 1.40
CA PRO A 246 11.97 -14.95 0.58
C PRO A 246 10.80 -15.93 0.83
N GLY A 247 10.46 -16.30 2.07
CA GLY A 247 9.38 -17.26 2.35
C GLY A 247 8.03 -16.88 1.70
N ILE A 248 7.20 -17.88 1.36
CA ILE A 248 5.88 -17.66 0.75
C ILE A 248 4.87 -16.90 1.63
N GLY A 249 5.12 -16.83 2.94
CA GLY A 249 4.15 -16.28 3.91
C GLY A 249 3.04 -17.27 4.27
N GLU A 250 2.06 -16.82 5.05
CA GLU A 250 0.88 -17.64 5.39
C GLU A 250 -0.42 -16.84 5.30
N PHE A 251 -1.51 -17.51 4.93
CA PHE A 251 -2.87 -16.93 5.00
C PHE A 251 -3.23 -16.56 6.44
N GLN A 252 -3.79 -15.36 6.64
CA GLN A 252 -4.05 -14.75 7.95
C GLN A 252 -5.55 -14.68 8.29
N CYS A 253 -6.32 -15.71 7.91
CA CYS A 253 -7.78 -15.74 7.96
C CYS A 253 -8.36 -16.73 8.98
N TYR A 254 -7.60 -17.10 10.01
CA TYR A 254 -8.02 -18.13 10.97
C TYR A 254 -8.63 -17.57 12.26
N ASP A 255 -8.91 -16.26 12.31
CA ASP A 255 -9.74 -15.69 13.37
C ASP A 255 -11.19 -16.14 13.19
N LYS A 256 -11.93 -16.20 14.30
CA LYS A 256 -13.30 -16.71 14.29
C LYS A 256 -14.21 -15.98 13.30
N SER A 257 -14.03 -14.67 13.13
CA SER A 257 -14.90 -13.86 12.27
C SER A 257 -14.62 -14.17 10.79
N MET A 258 -13.35 -14.24 10.40
CA MET A 258 -12.95 -14.66 9.03
C MET A 258 -13.43 -16.08 8.71
N LEU A 259 -13.27 -17.04 9.63
CA LEU A 259 -13.75 -18.40 9.39
C LEU A 259 -15.28 -18.45 9.22
N SER A 260 -16.01 -17.63 9.98
CA SER A 260 -17.47 -17.54 9.83
C SER A 260 -17.89 -16.94 8.48
N THR A 261 -17.16 -15.97 7.94
CA THR A 261 -17.47 -15.43 6.60
C THR A 261 -17.09 -16.39 5.48
N LEU A 262 -16.02 -17.18 5.66
CA LEU A 262 -15.66 -18.26 4.73
C LEU A 262 -16.75 -19.34 4.69
N GLU A 263 -17.22 -19.79 5.85
CA GLU A 263 -18.31 -20.77 5.97
C GLU A 263 -19.58 -20.28 5.28
N ALA A 264 -20.02 -19.06 5.55
CA ALA A 264 -21.20 -18.47 4.91
C ALA A 264 -21.03 -18.33 3.39
N CYS A 265 -19.84 -17.97 2.90
CA CYS A 265 -19.54 -17.90 1.47
C CYS A 265 -19.63 -19.28 0.80
N ALA A 266 -19.10 -20.31 1.45
CA ALA A 266 -19.13 -21.69 0.96
C ALA A 266 -20.57 -22.26 0.91
N GLU A 267 -21.39 -21.96 1.92
CA GLU A 267 -22.81 -22.30 1.91
C GLU A 267 -23.55 -21.62 0.75
N HIS A 268 -23.27 -20.34 0.49
CA HIS A 268 -23.92 -19.59 -0.57
C HIS A 268 -23.61 -20.15 -1.97
N VAL A 269 -22.37 -20.54 -2.23
CA VAL A 269 -21.97 -21.15 -3.52
C VAL A 269 -22.39 -22.62 -3.64
N GLY A 270 -23.03 -23.19 -2.61
CA GLY A 270 -23.58 -24.54 -2.62
C GLY A 270 -22.56 -25.65 -2.36
N VAL A 271 -21.39 -25.31 -1.81
CA VAL A 271 -20.29 -26.27 -1.53
C VAL A 271 -19.78 -26.06 -0.09
N PRO A 272 -20.58 -26.38 0.95
CA PRO A 272 -20.26 -26.07 2.34
C PRO A 272 -18.92 -26.64 2.84
N GLU A 273 -18.44 -27.74 2.25
CA GLU A 273 -17.15 -28.36 2.59
C GLU A 273 -15.95 -27.43 2.35
N TRP A 274 -16.06 -26.47 1.43
CA TRP A 274 -15.03 -25.46 1.17
C TRP A 274 -14.94 -24.41 2.30
N GLY A 275 -15.97 -24.33 3.14
CA GLY A 275 -16.08 -23.39 4.26
C GLY A 275 -15.35 -23.83 5.53
N THR A 276 -14.77 -25.04 5.53
CA THR A 276 -14.25 -25.67 6.76
C THR A 276 -12.91 -25.10 7.25
N GLY A 277 -12.26 -24.27 6.44
CA GLY A 277 -11.03 -23.57 6.79
C GLY A 277 -10.20 -23.19 5.57
N GLY A 278 -9.07 -22.54 5.82
CA GLY A 278 -8.07 -22.24 4.77
C GLY A 278 -7.39 -23.51 4.22
N PRO A 279 -6.66 -23.37 3.10
CA PRO A 279 -6.05 -24.50 2.40
C PRO A 279 -5.09 -25.27 3.31
N HIS A 280 -5.33 -26.57 3.42
CA HIS A 280 -4.60 -27.46 4.32
C HIS A 280 -3.18 -27.78 3.85
N ASP A 281 -2.89 -27.55 2.57
CA ASP A 281 -1.68 -27.90 1.84
C ASP A 281 -0.82 -26.67 1.44
N ALA A 282 -1.10 -25.50 2.03
CA ALA A 282 -0.40 -24.23 1.75
C ALA A 282 1.01 -24.09 2.35
N GLY A 283 1.50 -25.09 3.10
CA GLY A 283 2.79 -24.99 3.77
C GLY A 283 2.78 -24.00 4.94
N SER A 284 3.95 -23.44 5.24
CA SER A 284 4.22 -22.50 6.33
C SER A 284 5.04 -21.29 5.84
N TYR A 285 5.22 -20.28 6.69
CA TYR A 285 5.81 -18.97 6.34
C TYR A 285 7.07 -19.00 5.46
N ASN A 286 7.99 -19.93 5.71
CA ASN A 286 9.32 -19.97 5.09
C ASN A 286 9.47 -21.04 4.01
N ASP A 287 8.39 -21.75 3.68
CA ASP A 287 8.42 -22.75 2.62
C ASP A 287 8.57 -22.08 1.25
N TRP A 288 8.95 -22.86 0.25
CA TRP A 288 9.05 -22.43 -1.13
C TRP A 288 7.83 -22.95 -1.91
N PRO A 289 7.37 -22.27 -2.97
CA PRO A 289 6.13 -22.65 -3.65
C PRO A 289 6.08 -24.13 -4.09
N HIS A 290 7.20 -24.66 -4.59
CA HIS A 290 7.32 -26.05 -5.07
C HIS A 290 7.42 -27.10 -3.96
N ASP A 291 7.58 -26.69 -2.70
CA ASP A 291 7.56 -27.61 -1.56
C ASP A 291 6.15 -27.75 -0.96
N THR A 292 5.18 -26.99 -1.46
CA THR A 292 3.79 -26.98 -0.96
C THR A 292 2.84 -27.65 -1.93
N GLY A 293 1.74 -28.19 -1.42
CA GLY A 293 0.68 -28.71 -2.27
C GLY A 293 -0.15 -27.61 -2.92
N PHE A 294 -0.38 -26.51 -2.20
CA PHE A 294 -1.23 -25.43 -2.70
C PHE A 294 -0.57 -24.60 -3.79
N PHE A 295 0.71 -24.25 -3.64
CA PHE A 295 1.40 -23.29 -4.54
C PHE A 295 2.29 -23.95 -5.60
N HIS A 296 2.30 -25.29 -5.70
CA HIS A 296 3.17 -26.00 -6.64
C HIS A 296 2.95 -25.51 -8.09
N PRO A 297 4.02 -25.22 -8.86
CA PRO A 297 3.89 -24.61 -10.19
C PRO A 297 3.06 -25.45 -11.18
N ASP A 298 3.22 -26.78 -11.14
CA ASP A 298 2.65 -27.69 -12.14
C ASP A 298 1.26 -28.25 -11.78
N TRP A 299 0.96 -28.43 -10.50
CA TRP A 299 -0.24 -29.15 -10.04
C TRP A 299 -0.87 -28.54 -8.78
N GLY A 300 -0.45 -27.33 -8.41
CA GLY A 300 -0.86 -26.71 -7.16
C GLY A 300 -2.37 -26.48 -7.06
N SER A 301 -2.93 -26.77 -5.89
CA SER A 301 -4.36 -26.65 -5.59
C SER A 301 -4.93 -25.24 -5.78
N TYR A 302 -4.07 -24.20 -5.82
CA TYR A 302 -4.48 -22.82 -6.13
C TYR A 302 -5.19 -22.67 -7.50
N ARG A 303 -4.95 -23.59 -8.44
CA ARG A 303 -5.60 -23.61 -9.77
C ARG A 303 -6.93 -24.36 -9.80
N ALA A 304 -7.22 -25.15 -8.77
CA ALA A 304 -8.45 -25.94 -8.67
C ALA A 304 -9.66 -25.06 -8.31
N ASP A 305 -10.87 -25.58 -8.47
CA ASP A 305 -12.10 -24.85 -8.15
C ASP A 305 -12.13 -24.33 -6.71
N TYR A 306 -11.67 -25.14 -5.75
CA TYR A 306 -11.50 -24.72 -4.36
C TYR A 306 -10.48 -23.57 -4.21
N GLY A 307 -9.34 -23.67 -4.90
CA GLY A 307 -8.29 -22.64 -4.87
C GLY A 307 -8.80 -21.31 -5.39
N ASN A 308 -9.50 -21.32 -6.53
CA ASN A 308 -10.14 -20.14 -7.11
C ASN A 308 -11.18 -19.56 -6.14
N PHE A 309 -12.07 -20.40 -5.57
CA PHE A 309 -13.05 -19.97 -4.57
C PHE A 309 -12.39 -19.29 -3.36
N PHE A 310 -11.41 -19.95 -2.75
CA PHE A 310 -10.75 -19.46 -1.55
C PHE A 310 -9.99 -18.16 -1.81
N LEU A 311 -9.23 -18.08 -2.91
CA LEU A 311 -8.46 -16.89 -3.25
C LEU A 311 -9.35 -15.71 -3.66
N SER A 312 -10.47 -15.95 -4.36
CA SER A 312 -11.48 -14.93 -4.64
C SER A 312 -12.13 -14.40 -3.37
N TRP A 313 -12.48 -15.28 -2.42
CA TRP A 313 -13.00 -14.86 -1.11
C TRP A 313 -11.96 -14.07 -0.31
N TYR A 314 -10.75 -14.59 -0.16
CA TYR A 314 -9.71 -13.99 0.67
C TYR A 314 -9.27 -12.62 0.15
N SER A 315 -9.08 -12.49 -1.17
CA SER A 315 -8.78 -11.20 -1.81
C SER A 315 -9.99 -10.26 -1.80
N GLY A 316 -11.20 -10.77 -1.98
CA GLY A 316 -12.45 -10.02 -1.89
C GLY A 316 -12.67 -9.38 -0.51
N MET A 317 -12.36 -10.10 0.58
CA MET A 317 -12.42 -9.56 1.95
C MET A 317 -11.49 -8.34 2.12
N MET A 318 -10.29 -8.38 1.56
CA MET A 318 -9.34 -7.26 1.59
C MET A 318 -9.82 -6.07 0.74
N VAL A 319 -10.33 -6.32 -0.47
CA VAL A 319 -10.88 -5.24 -1.32
C VAL A 319 -12.09 -4.58 -0.66
N ALA A 320 -12.98 -5.35 -0.03
CA ALA A 320 -14.13 -4.83 0.68
C ALA A 320 -13.74 -3.99 1.92
N HIS A 321 -12.70 -4.41 2.65
CA HIS A 321 -12.12 -3.60 3.72
C HIS A 321 -11.61 -2.25 3.19
N GLY A 322 -10.82 -2.28 2.11
CA GLY A 322 -10.31 -1.07 1.47
C GLY A 322 -11.44 -0.11 1.04
N GLU A 323 -12.53 -0.65 0.47
CA GLU A 323 -13.71 0.12 0.08
C GLU A 323 -14.38 0.80 1.29
N ARG A 324 -14.61 0.07 2.39
CA ARG A 324 -15.22 0.64 3.62
C ARG A 324 -14.35 1.74 4.24
N VAL A 325 -13.04 1.51 4.33
CA VAL A 325 -12.10 2.51 4.87
C VAL A 325 -12.01 3.73 3.96
N ALA A 326 -11.95 3.54 2.64
CA ALA A 326 -11.94 4.63 1.67
C ALA A 326 -13.23 5.47 1.72
N HIS A 327 -14.39 4.81 1.81
CA HIS A 327 -15.68 5.49 1.96
C HIS A 327 -15.71 6.34 3.25
N SER A 328 -15.30 5.74 4.38
CA SER A 328 -15.20 6.43 5.66
C SER A 328 -14.30 7.66 5.59
N ALA A 329 -13.14 7.54 4.94
CA ALA A 329 -12.21 8.65 4.75
C ALA A 329 -12.79 9.75 3.85
N ASN A 330 -13.38 9.40 2.71
CA ASN A 330 -14.02 10.37 1.83
C ASN A 330 -15.09 11.19 2.55
N SER A 331 -15.90 10.54 3.38
CA SER A 331 -16.91 11.23 4.15
C SER A 331 -16.33 12.08 5.29
N ALA A 332 -15.15 11.75 5.85
CA ALA A 332 -14.46 12.56 6.86
C ALA A 332 -13.86 13.84 6.26
N PHE A 333 -13.30 13.74 5.05
CA PHE A 333 -12.64 14.82 4.35
C PHE A 333 -13.55 15.52 3.32
N GLU A 334 -14.87 15.30 3.40
CA GLU A 334 -15.84 15.84 2.45
C GLU A 334 -15.77 17.38 2.39
N GLY A 335 -15.72 17.92 1.17
CA GLY A 335 -15.64 19.37 0.93
C GLY A 335 -14.24 19.98 1.15
N LEU A 336 -13.24 19.19 1.53
CA LEU A 336 -11.85 19.64 1.65
C LEU A 336 -11.06 19.31 0.38
N SER A 337 -10.30 20.28 -0.13
CA SER A 337 -9.37 20.08 -1.25
C SER A 337 -8.08 19.40 -0.77
N VAL A 338 -8.18 18.18 -0.24
CA VAL A 338 -7.05 17.35 0.18
C VAL A 338 -7.06 16.05 -0.60
N LYS A 339 -5.89 15.61 -1.07
CA LYS A 339 -5.76 14.36 -1.79
C LYS A 339 -5.78 13.19 -0.81
N LEU A 340 -6.60 12.17 -1.07
CA LEU A 340 -6.58 10.91 -0.34
C LEU A 340 -5.77 9.85 -1.09
N SER A 341 -4.99 9.06 -0.35
CA SER A 341 -4.19 7.98 -0.93
C SER A 341 -4.26 6.69 -0.11
N ALA A 342 -4.15 5.55 -0.78
CA ALA A 342 -3.93 4.26 -0.14
C ALA A 342 -2.53 3.75 -0.49
N LYS A 343 -1.89 3.03 0.42
CA LYS A 343 -0.57 2.42 0.20
C LYS A 343 -0.72 0.94 -0.13
N LEU A 344 -0.03 0.48 -1.17
CA LEU A 344 0.06 -0.95 -1.50
C LEU A 344 1.51 -1.45 -1.32
N PRO A 345 1.70 -2.72 -0.89
CA PRO A 345 3.00 -3.34 -0.71
C PRO A 345 3.62 -3.75 -2.05
N GLY A 346 4.95 -3.72 -2.12
CA GLY A 346 5.72 -4.21 -3.26
C GLY A 346 6.17 -5.66 -3.03
N ILE A 347 5.24 -6.61 -3.18
CA ILE A 347 5.50 -8.03 -2.91
C ILE A 347 6.16 -8.66 -4.13
N HIS A 348 7.47 -8.45 -4.23
CA HIS A 348 8.21 -8.77 -5.44
C HIS A 348 8.79 -10.18 -5.49
N TRP A 349 8.89 -10.88 -4.36
CA TRP A 349 9.41 -12.25 -4.31
C TRP A 349 8.34 -13.26 -4.75
N TRP A 350 8.77 -14.34 -5.41
CA TRP A 350 7.91 -15.27 -6.15
C TRP A 350 7.08 -14.67 -7.29
N HIS A 351 7.20 -13.38 -7.60
CA HIS A 351 6.48 -12.75 -8.71
C HIS A 351 6.80 -13.39 -10.06
N ASP A 352 8.04 -13.89 -10.25
CA ASP A 352 8.44 -14.68 -11.42
C ASP A 352 8.12 -16.18 -11.29
N THR A 353 6.97 -16.50 -10.73
CA THR A 353 6.41 -17.86 -10.68
C THR A 353 4.95 -17.84 -11.10
N THR A 354 4.40 -19.00 -11.44
CA THR A 354 3.00 -19.11 -11.88
C THR A 354 2.00 -18.88 -10.74
N SER A 355 2.34 -19.30 -9.52
CA SER A 355 1.48 -19.17 -8.34
C SER A 355 1.59 -17.80 -7.68
N ARG A 356 2.74 -17.11 -7.80
CA ARG A 356 2.99 -15.82 -7.11
C ARG A 356 2.63 -15.87 -5.63
N ALA A 357 3.05 -16.95 -4.97
CA ALA A 357 2.55 -17.37 -3.65
C ALA A 357 2.53 -16.27 -2.58
N ALA A 358 3.54 -15.40 -2.54
CA ALA A 358 3.59 -14.31 -1.57
C ALA A 358 2.54 -13.22 -1.81
N GLU A 359 2.19 -12.94 -3.06
CA GLU A 359 1.10 -12.02 -3.39
C GLU A 359 -0.24 -12.64 -2.93
N LEU A 360 -0.44 -13.94 -3.19
CA LEU A 360 -1.65 -14.67 -2.79
C LEU A 360 -1.84 -14.65 -1.27
N THR A 361 -0.82 -14.98 -0.48
CA THR A 361 -0.91 -15.01 0.99
C THR A 361 -1.15 -13.62 1.58
N ALA A 362 -0.64 -12.57 0.94
CA ALA A 362 -0.86 -11.18 1.33
C ALA A 362 -2.23 -10.60 0.90
N GLY A 363 -3.01 -11.35 0.13
CA GLY A 363 -4.38 -10.98 -0.28
C GLY A 363 -4.52 -10.52 -1.74
N TYR A 364 -3.42 -10.42 -2.48
CA TYR A 364 -3.45 -10.11 -3.90
C TYR A 364 -3.60 -11.41 -4.67
N TYR A 365 -4.81 -11.71 -5.14
CA TYR A 365 -5.04 -12.84 -6.03
C TYR A 365 -4.46 -12.54 -7.41
N ASN A 366 -3.13 -12.50 -7.50
CA ASN A 366 -2.38 -12.27 -8.71
C ASN A 366 -1.74 -13.60 -9.09
N SER A 367 -2.06 -14.13 -10.25
CA SER A 367 -1.49 -15.39 -10.75
C SER A 367 -1.48 -15.39 -12.26
N GLU A 368 -0.96 -16.44 -12.88
CA GLU A 368 -1.12 -16.64 -14.31
C GLU A 368 -2.62 -16.60 -14.71
N GLY A 369 -3.01 -15.65 -15.56
CA GLY A 369 -4.39 -15.48 -16.01
C GLY A 369 -5.32 -14.69 -15.08
N HIS A 370 -4.86 -14.23 -13.91
CA HIS A 370 -5.68 -13.45 -12.97
C HIS A 370 -4.93 -12.19 -12.48
N SER A 371 -5.50 -11.00 -12.71
CA SER A 371 -4.90 -9.74 -12.24
C SER A 371 -5.35 -9.43 -10.81
N GLY A 372 -4.43 -9.51 -9.85
CA GLY A 372 -4.73 -9.23 -8.44
C GLY A 372 -4.75 -7.74 -8.07
N TYR A 373 -4.12 -6.88 -8.86
CA TYR A 373 -4.05 -5.44 -8.61
C TYR A 373 -5.20 -4.66 -9.24
N GLU A 374 -5.74 -5.14 -10.36
CA GLU A 374 -6.86 -4.47 -11.05
C GLU A 374 -8.10 -4.25 -10.14
N PRO A 375 -8.60 -5.25 -9.38
CA PRO A 375 -9.74 -5.03 -8.49
C PRO A 375 -9.49 -3.95 -7.43
N VAL A 376 -8.25 -3.89 -6.91
CA VAL A 376 -7.83 -2.87 -5.95
C VAL A 376 -7.80 -1.49 -6.62
N MET A 377 -7.19 -1.37 -7.80
CA MET A 377 -7.17 -0.10 -8.55
C MET A 377 -8.58 0.37 -8.91
N ARG A 378 -9.48 -0.54 -9.25
CA ARG A 378 -10.88 -0.23 -9.54
C ARG A 378 -11.61 0.29 -8.29
N MET A 379 -11.36 -0.31 -7.13
CA MET A 379 -11.86 0.20 -5.84
C MET A 379 -11.34 1.61 -5.56
N LEU A 380 -10.04 1.85 -5.72
CA LEU A 380 -9.44 3.18 -5.51
C LEU A 380 -10.02 4.22 -6.47
N ALA A 381 -10.15 3.89 -7.76
CA ALA A 381 -10.73 4.77 -8.77
C ALA A 381 -12.17 5.18 -8.44
N ARG A 382 -13.01 4.21 -8.03
CA ARG A 382 -14.41 4.47 -7.65
C ARG A 382 -14.52 5.39 -6.43
N ASN A 383 -13.55 5.32 -5.52
CA ASN A 383 -13.49 6.15 -4.33
C ASN A 383 -12.64 7.42 -4.52
N GLY A 384 -12.10 7.69 -5.71
CA GLY A 384 -11.28 8.88 -5.94
C GLY A 384 -9.96 8.92 -5.16
N LEU A 385 -9.46 7.75 -4.71
CA LEU A 385 -8.16 7.66 -4.04
C LEU A 385 -7.05 7.46 -5.07
N SER A 386 -5.92 8.09 -4.80
CA SER A 386 -4.66 7.76 -5.46
C SER A 386 -3.98 6.55 -4.81
N VAL A 387 -2.98 5.99 -5.49
CA VAL A 387 -2.16 4.91 -4.96
C VAL A 387 -0.74 5.38 -4.66
N LYS A 388 -0.20 4.93 -3.52
CA LYS A 388 1.22 5.02 -3.18
C LYS A 388 1.84 3.64 -3.25
N PHE A 389 2.78 3.45 -4.17
CA PHE A 389 3.40 2.15 -4.43
C PHE A 389 4.90 2.17 -4.10
N THR A 390 5.39 1.10 -3.48
CA THR A 390 6.79 0.98 -3.05
C THR A 390 7.66 0.26 -4.09
N CYS A 391 8.91 -0.08 -3.76
CA CYS A 391 9.90 -0.76 -4.61
C CYS A 391 10.33 0.02 -5.87
N VAL A 392 10.11 1.33 -5.93
CA VAL A 392 10.41 2.13 -7.13
C VAL A 392 11.91 2.26 -7.43
N GLU A 393 12.77 1.89 -6.48
CA GLU A 393 14.23 1.89 -6.59
C GLU A 393 14.82 0.54 -7.00
N MET A 394 14.05 -0.55 -6.88
CA MET A 394 14.56 -1.91 -7.02
C MET A 394 14.76 -2.33 -8.49
N ARG A 395 15.71 -3.25 -8.69
CA ARG A 395 15.96 -3.94 -9.96
C ARG A 395 15.94 -5.45 -9.76
N ASP A 396 15.53 -6.20 -10.77
CA ASP A 396 15.48 -7.66 -10.75
C ASP A 396 16.89 -8.23 -10.53
N GLY A 397 17.90 -7.66 -11.18
CA GLY A 397 19.31 -8.05 -11.05
C GLY A 397 19.96 -7.78 -9.68
N GLU A 398 19.28 -7.07 -8.77
CA GLU A 398 19.73 -6.88 -7.38
C GLU A 398 19.19 -7.98 -6.45
N GLN A 399 18.27 -8.83 -6.93
CA GLN A 399 17.56 -9.80 -6.11
C GLN A 399 18.21 -11.19 -6.21
N PRO A 400 18.12 -12.03 -5.16
CA PRO A 400 18.56 -13.42 -5.24
C PRO A 400 17.76 -14.20 -6.27
N GLU A 401 18.44 -14.90 -7.19
CA GLU A 401 17.78 -15.69 -8.26
C GLU A 401 16.78 -16.71 -7.70
N ALA A 402 17.15 -17.37 -6.59
CA ALA A 402 16.31 -18.37 -5.92
C ALA A 402 14.98 -17.81 -5.39
N ALA A 403 14.91 -16.50 -5.10
CA ALA A 403 13.70 -15.84 -4.62
C ALA A 403 12.68 -15.55 -5.74
N ARG A 404 13.07 -15.78 -7.01
CA ARG A 404 12.24 -15.53 -8.20
C ARG A 404 11.60 -14.14 -8.16
N CYS A 405 12.38 -13.16 -7.71
CA CYS A 405 11.90 -11.80 -7.58
C CYS A 405 11.73 -11.15 -8.94
N SER A 406 10.73 -10.29 -9.08
CA SER A 406 10.67 -9.37 -10.22
C SER A 406 9.97 -8.05 -9.85
N PRO A 407 10.61 -7.20 -9.03
CA PRO A 407 10.08 -5.88 -8.70
C PRO A 407 9.84 -5.02 -9.94
N GLU A 408 10.61 -5.19 -11.01
CA GLU A 408 10.45 -4.40 -12.23
C GLU A 408 9.15 -4.71 -12.97
N ARG A 409 8.81 -6.00 -13.14
CA ARG A 409 7.53 -6.39 -13.77
C ARG A 409 6.34 -6.16 -12.87
N LEU A 410 6.50 -6.31 -11.56
CA LEU A 410 5.47 -5.94 -10.58
C LEU A 410 5.09 -4.47 -10.72
N LEU A 411 6.10 -3.59 -10.72
CA LEU A 411 5.89 -2.15 -10.88
C LEU A 411 5.23 -1.81 -12.22
N GLU A 412 5.65 -2.46 -13.30
CA GLU A 412 5.05 -2.30 -14.62
C GLU A 412 3.57 -2.71 -14.65
N GLN A 413 3.20 -3.84 -14.02
CA GLN A 413 1.81 -4.30 -13.91
C GLN A 413 0.94 -3.26 -13.19
N VAL A 414 1.38 -2.83 -12.00
CA VAL A 414 0.65 -1.86 -11.17
C VAL A 414 0.47 -0.53 -11.90
N PHE A 415 1.49 -0.07 -12.60
CA PHE A 415 1.43 1.16 -13.38
C PHE A 415 0.46 1.08 -14.55
N LYS A 416 0.44 -0.04 -15.28
CA LYS A 416 -0.51 -0.26 -16.37
C LYS A 416 -1.95 -0.32 -15.86
N ASP A 417 -2.19 -0.99 -14.73
CA ASP A 417 -3.53 -1.06 -14.14
C ASP A 417 -4.00 0.32 -13.65
N ALA A 418 -3.11 1.09 -13.01
CA ALA A 418 -3.42 2.44 -12.58
C ALA A 418 -3.69 3.39 -13.76
N GLU A 419 -2.87 3.35 -14.81
CA GLU A 419 -3.07 4.15 -16.03
C GLU A 419 -4.40 3.83 -16.70
N ARG A 420 -4.70 2.54 -16.87
CA ARG A 420 -5.94 2.07 -17.50
C ARG A 420 -7.19 2.51 -16.74
N LEU A 421 -7.12 2.60 -15.42
CA LEU A 421 -8.24 2.96 -14.55
C LEU A 421 -8.24 4.42 -14.10
N GLY A 422 -7.26 5.22 -14.54
CA GLY A 422 -7.15 6.64 -14.19
C GLY A 422 -6.80 6.90 -12.72
N VAL A 423 -6.13 5.96 -12.07
CA VAL A 423 -5.67 6.11 -10.68
C VAL A 423 -4.32 6.82 -10.68
N GLU A 424 -4.23 7.95 -9.96
CA GLU A 424 -2.97 8.67 -9.80
C GLU A 424 -1.96 7.85 -8.98
N VAL A 425 -0.70 7.77 -9.43
CA VAL A 425 0.36 6.97 -8.78
C VAL A 425 1.44 7.86 -8.19
N SER A 426 1.76 7.64 -6.92
CA SER A 426 2.97 8.14 -6.25
C SER A 426 3.90 7.00 -5.87
N GLY A 427 5.21 7.27 -5.85
CA GLY A 427 6.24 6.26 -5.59
C GLY A 427 6.94 6.39 -4.24
N GLU A 428 7.35 5.26 -3.66
CA GLU A 428 8.26 5.17 -2.51
C GLU A 428 9.39 4.18 -2.80
N ASN A 429 10.60 4.46 -2.31
CA ASN A 429 11.62 3.41 -2.22
C ASN A 429 11.31 2.49 -1.02
N ALA A 430 11.46 1.18 -1.22
CA ALA A 430 11.19 0.18 -0.18
C ALA A 430 12.31 0.12 0.87
N LEU A 431 13.57 0.23 0.43
CA LEU A 431 14.75 0.13 1.28
C LEU A 431 15.52 1.46 1.32
N PRO A 432 16.22 1.77 2.43
CA PRO A 432 17.07 2.96 2.51
C PRO A 432 18.28 2.82 1.58
N ARG A 433 18.21 3.45 0.40
CA ARG A 433 19.22 3.40 -0.65
C ARG A 433 19.73 4.81 -0.95
N PHE A 434 21.05 4.97 -0.99
CA PHE A 434 21.71 6.28 -1.21
C PHE A 434 22.70 6.25 -2.39
N ASP A 435 22.79 5.12 -3.07
CA ASP A 435 23.64 4.92 -4.24
C ASP A 435 22.97 5.41 -5.53
N SER A 436 23.81 5.75 -6.52
CA SER A 436 23.33 6.26 -7.80
C SER A 436 22.44 5.27 -8.56
N THR A 437 22.68 3.97 -8.41
CA THR A 437 21.92 2.92 -9.13
C THR A 437 20.44 2.93 -8.74
N ALA A 438 20.15 3.06 -7.44
CA ALA A 438 18.80 3.23 -6.91
C ALA A 438 18.18 4.57 -7.34
N HIS A 439 18.92 5.68 -7.22
CA HIS A 439 18.43 7.00 -7.61
C HIS A 439 18.09 7.10 -9.11
N GLU A 440 18.93 6.53 -9.98
CA GLU A 440 18.69 6.45 -11.42
C GLU A 440 17.46 5.59 -11.74
N ARG A 441 17.24 4.50 -10.98
CA ARG A 441 16.06 3.64 -11.15
C ARG A 441 14.78 4.38 -10.75
N MET A 442 14.80 5.08 -9.63
CA MET A 442 13.69 5.92 -9.19
C MET A 442 13.37 7.03 -10.22
N LEU A 443 14.40 7.72 -10.73
CA LEU A 443 14.24 8.70 -11.81
C LEU A 443 13.63 8.08 -13.07
N HIS A 444 14.15 6.92 -13.49
CA HIS A 444 13.60 6.19 -14.63
C HIS A 444 12.11 5.94 -14.46
N ASN A 445 11.70 5.40 -13.31
CA ASN A 445 10.32 5.02 -13.03
C ASN A 445 9.39 6.24 -12.86
N ALA A 446 9.90 7.34 -12.31
CA ALA A 446 9.16 8.59 -12.20
C ALA A 446 8.73 9.16 -13.56
N TYR A 447 9.55 8.98 -14.60
CA TYR A 447 9.33 9.60 -15.92
C TYR A 447 8.95 8.67 -17.06
N ARG A 448 9.04 7.34 -16.89
CA ARG A 448 8.75 6.36 -17.95
C ARG A 448 7.51 5.49 -17.69
N GLY A 449 6.81 5.71 -16.57
CA GLY A 449 5.48 5.14 -16.27
C GLY A 449 4.32 6.12 -16.52
N PRO A 450 3.18 6.04 -15.79
CA PRO A 450 1.99 6.90 -15.94
C PRO A 450 2.20 8.39 -15.57
N ASN A 451 3.44 8.88 -15.61
CA ASN A 451 3.92 10.10 -14.97
C ASN A 451 3.55 10.13 -13.48
N MET A 452 4.48 9.69 -12.61
CA MET A 452 4.24 9.72 -11.16
C MET A 452 3.86 11.13 -10.68
N SER A 453 2.85 11.23 -9.83
CA SER A 453 2.41 12.49 -9.24
C SER A 453 3.40 13.05 -8.22
N SER A 454 4.16 12.16 -7.57
CA SER A 454 5.17 12.50 -6.58
C SER A 454 6.04 11.27 -6.26
N LEU A 455 7.19 11.53 -5.66
CA LEU A 455 8.06 10.50 -5.08
C LEU A 455 8.37 10.85 -3.63
N THR A 456 8.18 9.91 -2.72
CA THR A 456 8.53 10.05 -1.31
C THR A 456 9.75 9.20 -0.98
N PHE A 457 10.83 9.85 -0.53
CA PHE A 457 12.10 9.21 -0.21
C PHE A 457 12.12 8.69 1.24
N LEU A 458 12.40 7.40 1.40
CA LEU A 458 12.56 6.70 2.68
C LEU A 458 14.06 6.63 3.03
N ARG A 459 14.54 7.25 4.12
CA ARG A 459 13.89 8.16 5.09
C ARG A 459 14.89 9.23 5.51
N MET A 460 14.41 10.36 6.03
CA MET A 460 15.27 11.33 6.70
C MET A 460 15.94 10.69 7.92
N GLY A 461 17.25 10.84 8.02
CA GLY A 461 18.04 10.30 9.13
C GLY A 461 19.53 10.59 8.93
N GLU A 462 20.36 10.17 9.89
CA GLU A 462 21.80 10.42 9.86
C GLU A 462 22.46 9.95 8.55
N CYS A 463 22.08 8.77 8.05
CA CYS A 463 22.61 8.22 6.82
C CYS A 463 22.36 9.11 5.59
N LEU A 464 21.21 9.77 5.50
CA LEU A 464 20.89 10.69 4.39
C LEU A 464 21.83 11.90 4.39
N PHE A 465 22.17 12.42 5.57
CA PHE A 465 22.98 13.63 5.73
C PHE A 465 24.50 13.39 5.74
N LYS A 466 24.97 12.14 5.57
CA LYS A 466 26.39 11.88 5.32
C LYS A 466 26.83 12.60 4.03
N PRO A 467 28.03 13.21 3.97
CA PRO A 467 28.42 14.09 2.86
C PRO A 467 28.16 13.52 1.46
N ASP A 468 28.60 12.29 1.20
CA ASP A 468 28.44 11.66 -0.12
C ASP A 468 26.97 11.33 -0.45
N ASN A 469 26.22 10.86 0.53
CA ASN A 469 24.80 10.52 0.36
C ASN A 469 23.97 11.77 0.12
N TRP A 470 24.24 12.84 0.88
CA TRP A 470 23.59 14.12 0.72
C TRP A 470 23.86 14.71 -0.66
N MET A 471 25.11 14.67 -1.14
CA MET A 471 25.45 15.14 -2.48
C MET A 471 24.68 14.37 -3.56
N ARG A 472 24.62 13.03 -3.48
CA ARG A 472 23.82 12.21 -4.42
C ARG A 472 22.33 12.53 -4.34
N PHE A 473 21.80 12.77 -3.14
CA PHE A 473 20.41 13.16 -2.93
C PHE A 473 20.09 14.53 -3.52
N VAL A 474 21.01 15.50 -3.40
CA VAL A 474 20.89 16.83 -4.05
C VAL A 474 20.80 16.67 -5.58
N HIS A 475 21.66 15.85 -6.17
CA HIS A 475 21.62 15.59 -7.61
C HIS A 475 20.31 14.91 -8.03
N PHE A 476 19.86 13.92 -7.27
CA PHE A 476 18.59 13.23 -7.48
C PHE A 476 17.39 14.18 -7.43
N THR A 477 17.28 15.01 -6.39
CA THR A 477 16.17 15.97 -6.21
C THR A 477 16.14 17.00 -7.34
N ARG A 478 17.31 17.48 -7.79
CA ARG A 478 17.40 18.38 -8.95
C ARG A 478 16.95 17.73 -10.24
N ALA A 479 17.30 16.46 -10.46
CA ALA A 479 16.88 15.71 -11.65
C ALA A 479 15.36 15.51 -11.68
N LEU A 480 14.71 15.27 -10.53
CA LEU A 480 13.24 15.23 -10.42
C LEU A 480 12.56 16.58 -10.68
N SER A 481 13.27 17.69 -10.45
CA SER A 481 12.72 19.03 -10.66
C SER A 481 12.76 19.49 -12.13
N VAL A 482 13.76 19.04 -12.89
CA VAL A 482 14.03 19.51 -14.27
C VAL A 482 13.61 18.49 -15.33
N GLY A 483 13.45 17.21 -14.94
CA GLY A 483 13.34 16.10 -15.89
C GLY A 483 14.72 15.60 -16.34
N PRO A 484 14.84 14.32 -16.75
CA PRO A 484 16.07 13.81 -17.33
C PRO A 484 16.34 14.55 -18.65
N ALA A 485 17.60 14.92 -18.85
CA ALA A 485 18.08 15.55 -20.08
C ALA A 485 17.98 14.61 -21.29
#